data_AF-A0A958V9K2-F1
#
_entry.id   AF-A0A958V9K2-F1
#
_cell.length_a   1.000
_cell.length_b   1.000
_cell.length_c   1.000
_cell.angle_alpha   90.00
_cell.angle_beta   90.00
_cell.angle_gamma   90.00
#
_symmetry.space_group_name_H-M   'P 1'
#
loop_
_entity.id
_entity.type
_entity.pdbx_description
1 polymer ?
#
loop_
_entity_poly.entity_id
_entity_poly.type
_entity_poly.pdbx_seq_one_letter_code
_entity_poly.pdbx_strand_id
1 'polypeptide(L)'
;MKFILPSIITIDLWACQVDQPQETVSQSSAPKVERDTVYEEVPDLMEESMQYTKNRDFDGDGKEDPIGFDYTGGAHCCYKMILVLSSTKDTIYYPFEMDGGYEFGIVDGSNLTHFSIGDFDEDGLEEIFMSIYTYNAQKYPVPKSVTRKYKVHSNYIVFDFKDGEMITEDYDSTKHHLELNTNR
;
A
#
# COMPACT_ATOMS: atom_id res chain seq x y z
N MET A 1 19.88 39.86 -11.41
CA MET A 1 18.98 38.88 -10.77
C MET A 1 19.68 37.54 -10.73
N LYS A 2 19.95 36.99 -9.54
CA LYS A 2 20.52 35.66 -9.35
C LYS A 2 19.36 34.67 -9.22
N PHE A 3 19.21 33.77 -10.19
CA PHE A 3 18.30 32.65 -10.08
C PHE A 3 18.97 31.57 -9.22
N ILE A 4 18.35 31.26 -8.08
CA ILE A 4 18.71 30.12 -7.23
C ILE A 4 17.78 28.99 -7.68
N LEU A 5 18.33 27.96 -8.32
CA LEU A 5 17.58 26.75 -8.65
C LEU A 5 17.41 25.91 -7.37
N PRO A 6 16.23 25.33 -7.11
CA PRO A 6 16.04 24.43 -5.98
C PRO A 6 16.82 23.13 -6.21
N SER A 7 17.51 22.70 -5.17
CA SER A 7 18.19 21.40 -5.13
C SER A 7 17.16 20.28 -5.22
N ILE A 8 17.25 19.47 -6.27
CA ILE A 8 16.50 18.22 -6.41
C ILE A 8 17.07 17.26 -5.36
N ILE A 9 16.28 16.98 -4.32
CA ILE A 9 16.59 15.93 -3.34
C ILE A 9 16.14 14.62 -3.99
N THR A 10 17.10 13.85 -4.50
CA THR A 10 16.87 12.44 -4.87
C THR A 10 16.68 11.65 -3.58
N ILE A 11 15.47 11.17 -3.35
CA ILE A 11 15.22 10.17 -2.31
C ILE A 11 15.65 8.83 -2.92
N ASP A 12 16.80 8.33 -2.51
CA ASP A 12 17.21 6.96 -2.84
C ASP A 12 16.20 5.99 -2.20
N LEU A 13 15.27 5.46 -3.00
CA LEU A 13 14.39 4.36 -2.63
C LEU A 13 15.24 3.08 -2.52
N TRP A 14 15.69 2.78 -1.31
CA TRP A 14 16.55 1.64 -1.02
C TRP A 14 15.85 0.64 -0.09
N ALA A 15 14.62 0.26 -0.41
CA ALA A 15 13.84 -0.67 0.41
C ALA A 15 13.73 -2.09 -0.15
N CYS A 16 13.99 -2.35 -1.44
CA CYS A 16 13.68 -3.66 -2.03
C CYS A 16 14.87 -4.42 -2.66
N GLN A 17 16.10 -3.89 -2.60
CA GLN A 17 17.30 -4.62 -3.05
C GLN A 17 18.04 -5.19 -1.84
N VAL A 18 17.42 -6.16 -1.17
CA VAL A 18 18.18 -7.10 -0.34
C VAL A 18 18.79 -8.10 -1.31
N ASP A 19 20.08 -7.96 -1.61
CA ASP A 19 20.85 -8.96 -2.36
C ASP A 19 20.67 -10.33 -1.70
N GLN A 20 19.85 -11.18 -2.32
CA GLN A 20 19.71 -12.57 -1.92
C GLN A 20 21.02 -13.30 -2.26
N PRO A 21 21.61 -14.07 -1.33
CA PRO A 21 22.77 -14.88 -1.66
C PRO A 21 22.39 -15.90 -2.75
N GLN A 22 23.12 -15.88 -3.87
CA GLN A 22 22.95 -16.85 -4.94
C GLN A 22 23.29 -18.25 -4.42
N GLU A 23 22.28 -19.02 -4.03
CA GLU A 23 22.44 -20.45 -3.82
C GLU A 23 22.82 -21.12 -5.13
N THR A 24 23.95 -21.81 -5.11
CA THR A 24 24.46 -22.60 -6.22
C THR A 24 23.60 -23.86 -6.35
N VAL A 25 22.62 -23.82 -7.25
CA VAL A 25 21.72 -24.94 -7.53
C VAL A 25 22.49 -26.06 -8.23
N SER A 26 22.69 -27.17 -7.52
CA SER A 26 23.12 -28.45 -8.09
C SER A 26 21.96 -29.05 -8.90
N GLN A 27 22.15 -29.19 -10.22
CA GLN A 27 21.16 -29.74 -11.14
C GLN A 27 20.91 -31.23 -10.86
N SER A 28 19.79 -31.53 -10.21
CA SER A 28 19.18 -32.86 -10.14
C SER A 28 18.06 -32.92 -11.19
N SER A 29 18.17 -33.84 -12.15
CA SER A 29 17.20 -34.04 -13.23
C SER A 29 15.92 -34.71 -12.70
N ALA A 30 14.95 -33.90 -12.29
CA ALA A 30 13.58 -34.34 -11.99
C ALA A 30 12.76 -34.52 -13.28
N PRO A 31 11.80 -35.47 -13.32
CA PRO A 31 10.98 -35.72 -14.49
C PRO A 31 10.05 -34.54 -14.81
N LYS A 32 9.88 -34.27 -16.11
CA LYS A 32 8.90 -33.29 -16.63
C LYS A 32 7.49 -33.77 -16.30
N VAL A 33 6.92 -33.23 -15.23
CA VAL A 33 5.48 -33.25 -14.99
C VAL A 33 4.89 -32.12 -15.82
N GLU A 34 4.17 -32.49 -16.87
CA GLU A 34 3.33 -31.59 -17.66
C GLU A 34 2.20 -31.12 -16.74
N ARG A 35 2.37 -29.93 -16.16
CA ARG A 35 1.34 -29.27 -15.35
C ARG A 35 0.43 -28.51 -16.32
N ASP A 36 -0.71 -29.11 -16.66
CA ASP A 36 -1.88 -28.37 -17.15
C ASP A 36 -2.28 -27.38 -16.05
N THR A 37 -1.83 -26.14 -16.19
CA THR A 37 -2.23 -25.02 -15.35
C THR A 37 -3.47 -24.42 -15.98
N VAL A 38 -4.63 -24.91 -15.54
CA VAL A 38 -5.92 -24.28 -15.82
C VAL A 38 -5.98 -23.02 -14.96
N TYR A 39 -5.66 -21.87 -15.56
CA TYR A 39 -5.84 -20.56 -14.94
C TYR A 39 -7.29 -20.10 -15.17
N GLU A 40 -8.23 -20.46 -14.29
CA GLU A 40 -9.65 -20.09 -14.42
C GLU A 40 -10.19 -19.09 -13.36
N GLU A 41 -9.36 -18.53 -12.46
CA GLU A 41 -9.87 -17.75 -11.30
C GLU A 41 -9.42 -16.28 -11.22
N VAL A 42 -8.98 -15.65 -12.33
CA VAL A 42 -8.55 -14.23 -12.32
C VAL A 42 -9.70 -13.20 -12.34
N PRO A 43 -10.86 -13.43 -13.01
CA PRO A 43 -11.90 -12.40 -13.13
C PRO A 43 -12.53 -11.97 -11.80
N ASP A 44 -12.72 -12.92 -10.88
CA ASP A 44 -13.49 -12.69 -9.65
C ASP A 44 -12.72 -11.80 -8.68
N LEU A 45 -11.40 -12.01 -8.55
CA LEU A 45 -10.55 -11.21 -7.66
C LEU A 45 -10.45 -9.74 -8.10
N MET A 46 -10.41 -9.48 -9.42
CA MET A 46 -10.38 -8.11 -9.94
C MET A 46 -11.70 -7.38 -9.64
N GLU A 47 -12.84 -8.04 -9.84
CA GLU A 47 -14.14 -7.47 -9.52
C GLU A 47 -14.27 -7.21 -8.02
N GLU A 48 -13.85 -8.14 -7.16
CA GLU A 48 -13.85 -7.95 -5.71
C GLU A 48 -13.01 -6.73 -5.28
N SER A 49 -11.79 -6.61 -5.81
CA SER A 49 -10.92 -5.46 -5.56
C SER A 49 -11.57 -4.15 -6.02
N MET A 50 -12.18 -4.14 -7.22
CA MET A 50 -12.87 -2.95 -7.74
C MET A 50 -14.03 -2.55 -6.86
N GLN A 51 -14.84 -3.51 -6.40
CA GLN A 51 -15.98 -3.23 -5.52
C GLN A 51 -15.53 -2.73 -4.14
N TYR A 52 -14.44 -3.28 -3.60
CA TYR A 52 -13.92 -2.89 -2.28
C TYR A 52 -13.48 -1.41 -2.25
N THR A 53 -12.85 -0.94 -3.32
CA THR A 53 -12.37 0.44 -3.46
C THR A 53 -13.43 1.42 -3.96
N LYS A 54 -14.63 0.94 -4.30
CA LYS A 54 -15.68 1.76 -4.91
C LYS A 54 -16.44 2.61 -3.89
N ASN A 55 -16.96 3.74 -4.35
CA ASN A 55 -17.88 4.64 -3.63
C ASN A 55 -17.29 5.18 -2.30
N ARG A 56 -16.00 5.54 -2.31
CA ARG A 56 -15.32 6.12 -1.14
C ARG A 56 -15.22 7.63 -1.28
N ASP A 57 -15.49 8.35 -0.21
CA ASP A 57 -15.41 9.82 -0.15
C ASP A 57 -14.43 10.20 0.95
N PHE A 58 -13.17 10.44 0.58
CA PHE A 58 -12.10 10.75 1.52
C PHE A 58 -12.03 12.25 1.83
N ASP A 59 -12.53 13.11 0.94
CA ASP A 59 -12.44 14.58 1.09
C ASP A 59 -13.78 15.26 1.45
N GLY A 60 -14.86 14.48 1.57
CA GLY A 60 -16.16 14.91 2.06
C GLY A 60 -16.98 15.73 1.07
N ASP A 61 -16.70 15.64 -0.23
CA ASP A 61 -17.43 16.38 -1.26
C ASP A 61 -18.71 15.68 -1.75
N GLY A 62 -18.97 14.48 -1.23
CA GLY A 62 -20.10 13.63 -1.57
C GLY A 62 -19.95 12.87 -2.89
N LYS A 63 -18.76 12.88 -3.50
CA LYS A 63 -18.45 12.10 -4.70
C LYS A 63 -17.37 11.06 -4.40
N GLU A 64 -17.34 10.06 -5.27
CA GLU A 64 -16.35 9.00 -5.20
C GLU A 64 -14.95 9.52 -5.62
N ASP A 65 -13.97 9.16 -4.80
CA ASP A 65 -12.54 9.37 -5.03
C ASP A 65 -11.91 8.09 -5.60
N PRO A 66 -11.46 8.10 -6.87
CA PRO A 66 -10.85 6.92 -7.47
C PRO A 66 -9.54 6.50 -6.79
N ILE A 67 -9.45 5.22 -6.44
CA ILE A 67 -8.24 4.56 -5.94
C ILE A 67 -7.65 3.68 -7.04
N GLY A 68 -6.32 3.72 -7.18
CA GLY A 68 -5.57 2.87 -8.10
C GLY A 68 -4.29 2.33 -7.47
N PHE A 69 -3.72 1.31 -8.09
CA PHE A 69 -2.47 0.67 -7.64
C PHE A 69 -1.50 0.50 -8.80
N ASP A 70 -0.31 1.08 -8.67
CA ASP A 70 0.82 0.84 -9.56
C ASP A 70 1.66 -0.32 -9.02
N TYR A 71 1.75 -1.39 -9.80
CA TYR A 71 2.59 -2.54 -9.49
C TYR A 71 4.01 -2.32 -10.02
N THR A 72 5.00 -2.29 -9.12
CA THR A 72 6.40 -2.02 -9.50
C THR A 72 7.26 -3.28 -9.65
N GLY A 73 6.71 -4.48 -9.42
CA GLY A 73 7.37 -5.78 -9.65
C GLY A 73 7.61 -6.64 -8.40
N GLY A 74 7.46 -7.97 -8.55
CA GLY A 74 7.59 -9.02 -7.51
C GLY A 74 6.30 -9.85 -7.37
N ALA A 75 6.37 -11.18 -7.17
CA ALA A 75 5.15 -12.02 -7.19
C ALA A 75 4.05 -11.64 -6.16
N HIS A 76 4.42 -10.95 -5.08
CA HIS A 76 3.53 -10.61 -3.95
C HIS A 76 3.78 -9.21 -3.34
N CYS A 77 4.58 -8.37 -4.02
CA CYS A 77 4.95 -7.00 -3.66
C CYS A 77 5.42 -6.31 -4.96
N CYS A 78 5.63 -5.01 -5.10
CA CYS A 78 5.38 -3.87 -4.23
C CYS A 78 4.36 -2.97 -4.94
N TYR A 79 3.25 -2.65 -4.26
CA TYR A 79 2.21 -1.80 -4.83
C TYR A 79 2.36 -0.38 -4.32
N LYS A 80 2.17 0.60 -5.21
CA LYS A 80 2.05 2.01 -4.86
C LYS A 80 0.64 2.47 -5.11
N MET A 81 -0.02 2.93 -4.06
CA MET A 81 -1.39 3.40 -4.18
C MET A 81 -1.42 4.83 -4.74
N ILE A 82 -2.44 5.09 -5.54
CA ILE A 82 -2.78 6.38 -6.12
C ILE A 82 -4.21 6.69 -5.69
N LEU A 83 -4.44 7.91 -5.21
CA LEU A 83 -5.76 8.44 -4.92
C LEU A 83 -6.00 9.69 -5.77
N VAL A 84 -7.21 9.85 -6.31
CA VAL A 84 -7.61 11.09 -6.98
C VAL A 84 -8.73 11.73 -6.20
N LEU A 85 -8.46 12.86 -5.55
CA LEU A 85 -9.46 13.60 -4.79
C LEU A 85 -10.48 14.24 -5.72
N SER A 86 -11.76 14.00 -5.47
CA SER A 86 -12.84 14.43 -6.33
C SER A 86 -13.12 15.93 -6.20
N SER A 87 -12.83 16.55 -5.05
CA SER A 87 -13.01 17.99 -4.82
C SER A 87 -11.97 18.84 -5.56
N THR A 88 -10.69 18.45 -5.52
CA THR A 88 -9.59 19.23 -6.09
C THR A 88 -9.11 18.72 -7.45
N LYS A 89 -9.39 17.45 -7.77
CA LYS A 89 -8.82 16.69 -8.90
C LYS A 89 -7.31 16.43 -8.76
N ASP A 90 -6.75 16.60 -7.57
CA ASP A 90 -5.36 16.30 -7.32
C ASP A 90 -5.12 14.80 -7.32
N THR A 91 -4.02 14.39 -7.96
CA THR A 91 -3.55 13.01 -7.93
C THR A 91 -2.49 12.87 -6.86
N ILE A 92 -2.77 12.00 -5.89
CA ILE A 92 -1.99 11.80 -4.70
C ILE A 92 -1.30 10.44 -4.79
N TYR A 93 0.02 10.48 -4.85
CA TYR A 93 0.86 9.28 -4.87
C TYR A 93 1.32 8.96 -3.46
N TYR A 94 0.94 7.78 -2.99
CA TYR A 94 1.37 7.34 -1.67
C TYR A 94 2.88 7.06 -1.69
N PRO A 95 3.63 7.57 -0.70
CA PRO A 95 5.08 7.51 -0.72
C PRO A 95 5.63 6.16 -0.23
N PHE A 96 4.75 5.20 0.06
CA PHE A 96 5.07 3.91 0.63
C PHE A 96 4.64 2.79 -0.29
N GLU A 97 5.40 1.71 -0.24
CA GLU A 97 5.04 0.45 -0.88
C GLU A 97 4.22 -0.38 0.11
N MET A 98 3.16 -0.96 -0.41
CA MET A 98 2.30 -1.89 0.30
C MET A 98 2.75 -3.32 0.02
N ASP A 99 2.86 -4.11 1.09
CA ASP A 99 3.00 -5.56 1.06
C ASP A 99 1.61 -6.18 1.01
N GLY A 100 1.40 -7.16 0.14
CA GLY A 100 0.09 -7.74 -0.08
C GLY A 100 -0.65 -7.14 -1.29
N GLY A 101 -1.42 -8.00 -1.94
CA GLY A 101 -2.01 -7.82 -3.24
C GLY A 101 -1.80 -9.07 -4.10
N TYR A 102 -2.64 -9.26 -5.12
CA TYR A 102 -2.45 -10.27 -6.15
C TYR A 102 -1.82 -9.63 -7.40
N GLU A 103 -1.23 -10.44 -8.27
CA GLU A 103 -0.74 -9.96 -9.58
C GLU A 103 -1.82 -9.09 -10.26
N PHE A 104 -1.40 -8.09 -11.05
CA PHE A 104 -2.27 -7.12 -11.75
C PHE A 104 -2.90 -5.99 -10.92
N GLY A 105 -2.37 -5.66 -9.74
CA GLY A 105 -2.82 -4.48 -8.97
C GLY A 105 -4.12 -4.70 -8.20
N ILE A 106 -4.47 -5.96 -7.97
CA ILE A 106 -5.64 -6.39 -7.21
C ILE A 106 -5.29 -6.32 -5.73
N VAL A 107 -6.10 -5.65 -4.92
CA VAL A 107 -5.99 -5.71 -3.47
C VAL A 107 -6.95 -6.72 -2.88
N ASP A 108 -6.48 -7.47 -1.90
CA ASP A 108 -7.30 -8.42 -1.16
C ASP A 108 -8.04 -7.71 -0.03
N GLY A 109 -9.30 -7.30 -0.29
CA GLY A 109 -10.18 -6.74 0.74
C GLY A 109 -10.53 -7.73 1.87
N SER A 110 -10.16 -9.02 1.76
CA SER A 110 -10.33 -10.01 2.82
C SER A 110 -9.17 -10.04 3.82
N ASN A 111 -8.00 -9.48 3.46
CA ASN A 111 -6.85 -9.37 4.36
C ASN A 111 -6.63 -7.93 4.85
N LEU A 112 -7.49 -7.55 5.80
CA LEU A 112 -7.53 -6.22 6.39
C LEU A 112 -6.28 -5.84 7.22
N THR A 113 -5.31 -6.75 7.39
CA THR A 113 -4.12 -6.49 8.23
C THR A 113 -3.02 -5.71 7.53
N HIS A 114 -3.07 -5.60 6.20
CA HIS A 114 -2.08 -4.88 5.39
C HIS A 114 -2.64 -3.63 4.73
N PHE A 115 -3.93 -3.67 4.39
CA PHE A 115 -4.63 -2.58 3.76
C PHE A 115 -6.09 -2.65 4.19
N SER A 116 -6.65 -1.51 4.60
CA SER A 116 -8.08 -1.40 4.79
C SER A 116 -8.55 0.04 4.63
N ILE A 117 -9.79 0.18 4.20
CA ILE A 117 -10.48 1.47 4.09
C ILE A 117 -11.63 1.46 5.08
N GLY A 118 -11.75 2.51 5.89
CA GLY A 118 -12.83 2.67 6.85
C GLY A 118 -12.73 3.97 7.63
N ASP A 119 -13.86 4.36 8.23
CA ASP A 119 -13.95 5.47 9.17
C ASP A 119 -13.37 5.04 10.52
N PHE A 120 -12.10 5.39 10.74
CA PHE A 120 -11.30 5.01 11.90
C PHE A 120 -11.29 6.07 13.00
N ASP A 121 -11.70 7.30 12.72
CA ASP A 121 -11.82 8.37 13.73
C ASP A 121 -13.27 8.82 14.03
N GLU A 122 -14.26 8.16 13.41
CA GLU A 122 -15.70 8.36 13.56
C GLU A 122 -16.19 9.75 13.13
N ASP A 123 -15.51 10.38 12.16
CA ASP A 123 -15.91 11.68 11.62
C ASP A 123 -16.89 11.58 10.42
N GLY A 124 -17.14 10.36 9.95
CA GLY A 124 -18.07 10.05 8.86
C GLY A 124 -17.45 10.07 7.47
N LEU A 125 -16.15 10.32 7.36
CA LEU A 125 -15.35 10.09 6.17
C LEU A 125 -14.54 8.81 6.33
N GLU A 126 -14.02 8.29 5.21
CA GLU A 126 -13.19 7.10 5.26
C GLU A 126 -11.72 7.47 5.28
N GLU A 127 -10.92 6.72 6.02
CA GLU A 127 -9.46 6.77 5.99
C GLU A 127 -8.89 5.49 5.38
N ILE A 128 -7.59 5.52 5.10
CA ILE A 128 -6.84 4.37 4.62
C ILE A 128 -5.86 3.91 5.68
N PHE A 129 -6.00 2.68 6.13
CA PHE A 129 -4.97 1.99 6.90
C PHE A 129 -4.03 1.24 5.94
N MET A 130 -2.73 1.31 6.21
CA MET A 130 -1.73 0.57 5.45
C MET A 130 -0.56 0.11 6.33
N SER A 131 -0.10 -1.13 6.10
CA SER A 131 1.19 -1.60 6.61
C SER A 131 2.32 -1.17 5.68
N ILE A 132 3.33 -0.46 6.20
CA ILE A 132 4.48 0.03 5.43
C ILE A 132 5.79 -0.59 5.92
N TYR A 133 6.80 -0.62 5.04
CA TYR A 133 8.10 -1.27 5.33
C TYR A 133 7.91 -2.69 5.88
N THR A 134 7.03 -3.44 5.25
CA THR A 134 6.80 -4.86 5.50
C THR A 134 7.09 -5.65 4.23
N TYR A 135 7.56 -6.89 4.39
CA TYR A 135 7.69 -7.83 3.28
C TYR A 135 7.50 -9.24 3.80
N ASN A 136 6.58 -10.00 3.21
CA ASN A 136 6.24 -11.35 3.64
C ASN A 136 5.94 -11.42 5.15
N ALA A 137 5.11 -10.49 5.63
CA ALA A 137 4.76 -10.27 7.04
C ALA A 137 5.93 -9.87 7.98
N GLN A 138 7.17 -9.82 7.49
CA GLN A 138 8.31 -9.32 8.26
C GLN A 138 8.30 -7.80 8.28
N LYS A 139 8.47 -7.21 9.46
CA LYS A 139 8.59 -5.76 9.65
C LYS A 139 10.05 -5.31 9.56
N TYR A 140 10.26 -4.20 8.86
CA TYR A 140 11.55 -3.53 8.76
C TYR A 140 11.51 -2.18 9.49
N PRO A 141 12.64 -1.69 10.02
CA PRO A 141 12.69 -0.38 10.65
C PRO A 141 12.26 0.73 9.70
N VAL A 142 11.33 1.58 10.15
CA VAL A 142 10.93 2.79 9.40
C VAL A 142 12.12 3.77 9.34
N PRO A 143 12.53 4.24 8.15
CA PRO A 143 13.64 5.16 8.02
C PRO A 143 13.39 6.48 8.77
N LYS A 144 14.42 7.02 9.43
CA LYS A 144 14.34 8.31 10.15
C LYS A 144 13.89 9.48 9.26
N SER A 145 14.17 9.42 7.95
CA SER A 145 13.69 10.41 6.98
C SER A 145 12.17 10.40 6.86
N VAL A 146 11.56 9.22 6.80
CA VAL A 146 10.11 9.03 6.78
C VAL A 146 9.50 9.49 8.09
N THR A 147 10.03 9.03 9.23
CA THR A 147 9.52 9.46 10.55
C THR A 147 9.55 10.98 10.72
N ARG A 148 10.57 11.68 10.23
CA ARG A 148 10.61 13.15 10.29
C ARG A 148 9.61 13.82 9.34
N LYS A 149 9.44 13.27 8.14
CA LYS A 149 8.60 13.88 7.09
C LYS A 149 7.11 13.67 7.35
N TYR A 150 6.74 12.44 7.72
CA TYR A 150 5.35 12.01 7.88
C TYR A 150 4.94 11.85 9.35
N LYS A 151 5.85 12.07 10.31
CA LYS A 151 5.58 11.99 11.76
C LYS A 151 5.05 10.61 12.22
N VAL A 152 5.45 9.54 11.52
CA VAL A 152 5.08 8.15 11.81
C VAL A 152 6.25 7.36 12.39
N HIS A 153 5.98 6.52 13.38
CA HIS A 153 6.97 5.79 14.16
C HIS A 153 6.82 4.26 14.07
N SER A 154 5.74 3.78 13.44
CA SER A 154 5.40 2.37 13.31
C SER A 154 5.23 1.96 11.85
N ASN A 155 5.14 0.64 11.63
CA ASN A 155 4.85 0.06 10.33
C ASN A 155 3.35 0.11 9.98
N TYR A 156 2.50 0.72 10.79
CA TYR A 156 1.06 0.76 10.59
C TYR A 156 0.59 2.20 10.61
N ILE A 157 0.05 2.67 9.50
CA ILE A 157 -0.26 4.08 9.32
C ILE A 157 -1.70 4.22 8.89
N VAL A 158 -2.37 5.24 9.41
CA VAL A 158 -3.65 5.73 8.91
C VAL A 158 -3.40 7.01 8.10
N PHE A 159 -4.02 7.08 6.93
CA PHE A 159 -4.01 8.21 6.02
C PHE A 159 -5.41 8.80 5.97
N ASP A 160 -5.46 10.11 6.17
CA ASP A 160 -6.67 10.90 6.29
C ASP A 160 -6.53 12.12 5.38
N PHE A 161 -7.64 12.69 4.91
CA PHE A 161 -7.67 13.83 3.99
C PHE A 161 -8.50 14.96 4.57
N LYS A 162 -7.81 15.96 5.11
CA LYS A 162 -8.43 17.15 5.71
C LYS A 162 -8.11 18.37 4.88
N ASP A 163 -9.16 19.03 4.38
CA ASP A 163 -9.06 20.18 3.47
C ASP A 163 -8.19 19.91 2.22
N GLY A 164 -8.24 18.68 1.69
CA GLY A 164 -7.45 18.23 0.53
C GLY A 164 -5.98 17.94 0.83
N GLU A 165 -5.55 18.01 2.10
CA GLU A 165 -4.19 17.66 2.52
C GLU A 165 -4.15 16.25 3.12
N MET A 166 -3.17 15.44 2.71
CA MET A 166 -2.89 14.15 3.32
C MET A 166 -2.31 14.34 4.73
N ILE A 167 -3.03 13.83 5.72
CA ILE A 167 -2.60 13.69 7.10
C ILE A 167 -2.21 12.23 7.33
N THR A 168 -1.15 12.01 8.11
CA THR A 168 -0.67 10.67 8.44
C THR A 168 -0.45 10.52 9.94
N GLU A 169 -0.91 9.41 10.51
CA GLU A 169 -0.69 9.07 11.91
C GLU A 169 -0.34 7.60 12.10
N ASP A 170 0.31 7.28 13.21
CA ASP A 170 0.50 5.89 13.61
C ASP A 170 -0.84 5.27 13.99
N TYR A 171 -1.10 4.06 13.51
CA TYR A 171 -2.28 3.30 13.88
C TYR A 171 -2.26 2.93 15.37
N ASP A 172 -3.27 3.38 16.11
CA ASP A 172 -3.55 3.01 17.50
C ASP A 172 -4.79 2.12 17.58
N SER A 173 -4.62 0.85 17.97
CA SER A 173 -5.72 -0.12 18.10
C SER A 173 -6.73 0.22 19.21
N THR A 174 -6.43 1.17 20.09
CA THR A 174 -7.37 1.66 21.09
C THR A 174 -8.26 2.78 20.56
N LYS A 175 -7.81 3.47 19.50
CA LYS A 175 -8.54 4.55 18.82
C LYS A 175 -9.31 4.00 17.62
N HIS A 176 -8.69 3.11 16.85
CA HIS A 176 -9.23 2.58 15.61
C HIS A 176 -9.66 1.15 15.85
N HIS A 177 -10.93 0.83 15.62
CA HIS A 177 -11.54 -0.44 16.00
C HIS A 177 -11.18 -1.63 15.08
N LEU A 178 -9.98 -1.64 14.50
CA LEU A 178 -9.44 -2.75 13.71
C LEU A 178 -8.63 -3.69 14.61
N GLU A 179 -9.12 -4.91 14.81
CA GLU A 179 -8.32 -5.95 15.45
C GLU A 179 -7.27 -6.50 14.46
N LEU A 180 -6.07 -5.92 14.47
CA LEU A 180 -4.94 -6.49 13.75
C LEU A 180 -4.57 -7.84 14.37
N ASN A 181 -4.80 -8.93 13.64
CA ASN A 181 -4.46 -10.26 14.11
C ASN A 181 -2.94 -10.46 14.06
N THR A 182 -2.24 -10.08 15.12
CA THR A 182 -0.76 -10.05 15.19
C THR A 182 -0.10 -11.43 15.40
N ASN A 183 -0.86 -12.51 15.38
CA ASN A 183 -0.37 -13.88 15.62
C ASN A 183 -0.12 -14.64 14.30
N ARG A 184 0.96 -14.36 13.58
CA ARG A 184 1.61 -15.31 12.64
C ARG A 184 3.11 -15.13 12.61
#